data_AF-A0A975N4T8-F1
#
_entry.id   AF-A0A975N4T8-F1
#
_cell.length_a   1.000
_cell.length_b   1.000
_cell.length_c   1.000
_cell.angle_alpha   90.00
_cell.angle_beta   90.00
_cell.angle_gamma   90.00
#
_symmetry.space_group_name_H-M   'P 1'
#
loop_
_entity.id
_entity.type
_entity.pdbx_description
1 polymer ?
#
loop_
_entity_poly.entity_id
_entity_poly.type
_entity_poly.pdbx_seq_one_letter_code
_entity_poly.pdbx_strand_id
1 'polypeptide(L)'
;MAGMTLPAVGPRWELRRHDRALEPLWRDLTDWAPDYRFNPPEAAGKPDITDRVRNRIVEIRDVLFEPLQPHLNPAVAEEARDLARRNQLDDGQAEAVAQAAVIAVALATARQNAPVGNSGPVSFTGPGTDDYRDDATWLATVATAYTESPIVKTILEETTPDAEPAH
;
A
#
# COMPACT_ATOMS: atom_id res chain seq x y z
N MET A 1 19.18 -19.51 -38.89
CA MET A 1 18.27 -19.87 -37.77
C MET A 1 18.98 -19.52 -36.47
N ALA A 2 18.89 -18.25 -36.03
CA ALA A 2 19.50 -17.81 -34.78
C ALA A 2 18.47 -17.97 -33.65
N GLY A 3 18.74 -18.87 -32.71
CA GLY A 3 17.95 -19.00 -31.49
C GLY A 3 18.28 -17.85 -30.55
N MET A 4 17.33 -16.96 -30.30
CA MET A 4 17.40 -16.00 -29.21
C MET A 4 17.11 -16.73 -27.90
N THR A 5 18.15 -16.98 -27.12
CA THR A 5 18.01 -17.29 -25.70
C THR A 5 17.61 -16.00 -24.98
N LEU A 6 16.31 -15.83 -24.72
CA LEU A 6 15.85 -14.80 -23.79
C LEU A 6 16.52 -15.07 -22.44
N PRO A 7 17.36 -14.16 -21.90
CA PRO A 7 17.95 -14.40 -20.60
C PRO A 7 16.84 -14.35 -19.55
N ALA A 8 16.98 -15.14 -18.48
CA ALA A 8 16.07 -15.25 -17.33
C ALA A 8 16.01 -13.96 -16.49
N VAL A 9 15.77 -12.81 -17.14
CA VAL A 9 15.66 -11.46 -16.57
C VAL A 9 14.26 -11.25 -15.98
N GLY A 10 13.26 -12.01 -16.45
CA GLY A 10 11.84 -11.97 -16.08
C GLY A 10 11.55 -11.76 -14.58
N PRO A 11 11.96 -12.70 -13.72
CA PRO A 11 11.58 -12.65 -12.31
C PRO A 11 12.22 -11.49 -11.53
N ARG A 12 13.43 -11.03 -11.92
CA ARG A 12 14.16 -10.02 -11.15
C ARG A 12 13.71 -8.59 -11.48
N TRP A 13 13.24 -8.32 -12.70
CA TRP A 13 12.73 -6.99 -13.04
C TRP A 13 11.38 -6.73 -12.36
N GLU A 14 10.50 -7.74 -12.29
CA GLU A 14 9.22 -7.68 -11.60
C GLU A 14 9.42 -7.40 -10.11
N LEU A 15 10.32 -8.16 -9.46
CA LEU A 15 10.68 -7.93 -8.05
C LEU A 15 11.22 -6.52 -7.81
N ARG A 16 12.06 -5.98 -8.72
CA ARG A 16 12.54 -4.59 -8.61
C ARG A 16 11.43 -3.56 -8.83
N ARG A 17 10.43 -3.86 -9.66
CA ARG A 17 9.27 -3.00 -9.87
C ARG A 17 8.40 -2.99 -8.61
N HIS A 18 8.09 -4.16 -8.05
CA HIS A 18 7.32 -4.28 -6.82
C HIS A 18 8.04 -3.62 -5.66
N ASP A 19 9.35 -3.87 -5.52
CA ASP A 19 10.16 -3.22 -4.49
C ASP A 19 10.10 -1.70 -4.55
N ARG A 20 10.15 -1.11 -5.75
CA ARG A 20 10.02 0.34 -5.94
C ARG A 20 8.61 0.85 -5.68
N ALA A 21 7.58 0.12 -6.11
CA ALA A 21 6.19 0.49 -5.90
C ALA A 21 5.81 0.46 -4.41
N LEU A 22 6.27 -0.55 -3.67
CA LEU A 22 6.02 -0.71 -2.24
C LEU A 22 6.79 0.30 -1.37
N GLU A 23 7.92 0.81 -1.88
CA GLU A 23 8.87 1.66 -1.16
C GLU A 23 8.22 2.84 -0.41
N PRO A 24 7.38 3.67 -1.05
CA PRO A 24 6.87 4.88 -0.41
C PRO A 24 5.85 4.55 0.68
N LEU A 25 4.90 3.65 0.38
CA LEU A 25 3.89 3.19 1.33
C LEU A 25 4.54 2.51 2.54
N TRP A 26 5.49 1.61 2.30
CA TRP A 26 6.25 0.93 3.36
C TRP A 26 6.96 1.94 4.28
N ARG A 27 7.64 2.93 3.68
CA ARG A 27 8.35 3.96 4.45
C ARG A 27 7.37 4.73 5.33
N ASP A 28 6.29 5.24 4.77
CA ASP A 28 5.29 6.02 5.49
C ASP A 28 4.68 5.29 6.70
N LEU A 29 4.37 4.01 6.51
CA LEU A 29 3.82 3.14 7.56
C LEU A 29 4.86 2.82 8.65
N THR A 30 6.08 2.45 8.25
CA THR A 30 7.13 2.08 9.21
C THR A 30 7.80 3.29 9.88
N ASP A 31 7.76 4.47 9.29
CA ASP A 31 8.19 5.71 9.95
C ASP A 31 7.18 6.14 11.03
N TRP A 32 5.88 5.87 10.81
CA TRP A 32 4.84 6.09 11.82
C TRP A 32 4.83 5.01 12.91
N ALA A 33 5.05 3.75 12.56
CA ALA A 33 5.06 2.60 13.47
C ALA A 33 6.39 1.83 13.40
N PRO A 34 7.50 2.39 13.95
CA PRO A 34 8.84 1.83 13.80
C PRO A 34 9.02 0.45 14.43
N ASP A 35 8.20 0.10 15.42
CA ASP A 35 8.26 -1.20 16.11
C ASP A 35 7.88 -2.38 15.19
N TYR A 36 7.20 -2.11 14.07
CA TYR A 36 6.78 -3.12 13.08
C TYR A 36 7.83 -3.34 11.98
N ARG A 37 8.92 -2.57 11.98
CA ARG A 37 9.99 -2.73 11.01
C ARG A 37 10.92 -3.87 11.42
N PHE A 38 11.09 -4.84 10.54
CA PHE A 38 12.05 -5.92 10.69
C PHE A 38 13.49 -5.38 10.62
N ASN A 39 14.18 -5.45 11.75
CA ASN A 39 15.59 -5.10 11.87
C ASN A 39 16.43 -6.38 11.89
N PRO A 40 17.01 -6.81 10.74
CA PRO A 40 17.87 -7.98 10.74
C PRO A 40 19.11 -7.73 11.62
N PRO A 41 19.66 -8.78 12.28
CA PRO A 41 20.93 -8.67 13.00
C PRO A 41 22.03 -8.13 12.09
N GLU A 42 22.95 -7.31 12.62
CA GLU A 42 24.04 -6.70 11.82
C GLU A 42 24.87 -7.73 11.03
N ALA A 43 24.99 -8.95 11.56
CA ALA A 43 25.71 -10.06 10.93
C ALA A 43 24.99 -10.69 9.72
N ALA A 44 23.71 -10.41 9.49
CA ALA A 44 22.90 -11.04 8.44
C ALA A 44 23.19 -10.50 7.03
N GLY A 45 24.00 -9.44 6.91
CA GLY A 45 24.26 -8.79 5.62
C GLY A 45 23.05 -8.05 5.05
N LYS A 46 23.17 -7.54 3.82
CA LYS A 46 22.04 -6.86 3.16
C LYS A 46 21.08 -7.93 2.59
N PRO A 47 19.76 -7.82 2.85
CA PRO A 47 18.78 -8.74 2.27
C PRO A 47 18.81 -8.65 0.74
N ASP A 48 18.58 -9.78 0.08
CA ASP A 48 18.39 -9.76 -1.36
C ASP A 48 17.05 -9.12 -1.75
N ILE A 49 16.79 -8.97 -3.04
CA ILE A 49 15.57 -8.31 -3.52
C ILE A 49 14.30 -9.09 -3.16
N THR A 50 14.38 -10.43 -3.11
CA THR A 50 13.26 -11.30 -2.81
C THR A 50 12.90 -11.18 -1.33
N ASP A 51 13.90 -11.27 -0.45
CA ASP A 51 13.72 -11.08 0.99
C ASP A 51 13.23 -9.68 1.31
N ARG A 52 13.75 -8.65 0.63
CA ARG A 52 13.32 -7.26 0.86
C ARG A 52 11.86 -7.04 0.48
N VAL A 53 11.42 -7.52 -0.70
CA VAL A 53 10.00 -7.43 -1.10
C VAL A 53 9.12 -8.17 -0.08
N ARG A 54 9.57 -9.34 0.38
CA ARG A 54 8.84 -10.12 1.38
C ARG A 54 8.70 -9.44 2.72
N ASN A 55 9.78 -8.91 3.24
CA ASN A 55 9.75 -8.18 4.51
C ASN A 55 8.81 -6.98 4.40
N ARG A 56 8.91 -6.19 3.31
CA ARG A 56 8.01 -5.04 3.11
C ARG A 56 6.54 -5.41 3.10
N ILE A 57 6.16 -6.50 2.43
CA ILE A 57 4.76 -6.96 2.40
C ILE A 57 4.28 -7.34 3.79
N VAL A 58 5.09 -8.08 4.56
CA VAL A 58 4.76 -8.48 5.93
C VAL A 58 4.65 -7.25 6.84
N GLU A 59 5.64 -6.37 6.82
CA GLU A 59 5.66 -5.16 7.64
C GLU A 59 4.49 -4.23 7.32
N ILE A 60 4.15 -4.03 6.04
CA ILE A 60 2.95 -3.26 5.65
C ILE A 60 1.71 -3.92 6.25
N ARG A 61 1.53 -5.24 6.09
CA ARG A 61 0.35 -5.96 6.61
C ARG A 61 0.25 -5.85 8.13
N ASP A 62 1.35 -6.04 8.85
CA ASP A 62 1.34 -5.99 10.31
C ASP A 62 0.93 -4.58 10.79
N VAL A 63 1.43 -3.52 10.15
CA VAL A 63 1.00 -2.13 10.45
C VAL A 63 -0.49 -1.90 10.13
N LEU A 64 -0.99 -2.46 9.03
CA LEU A 64 -2.41 -2.32 8.66
C LEU A 64 -3.34 -3.04 9.65
N PHE A 65 -2.94 -4.21 10.16
CA PHE A 65 -3.78 -5.05 11.02
C PHE A 65 -3.78 -4.65 12.49
N GLU A 66 -2.65 -4.18 13.03
CA GLU A 66 -2.52 -3.97 14.47
C GLU A 66 -2.58 -2.48 14.86
N PRO A 67 -1.61 -1.62 14.50
CA PRO A 67 -1.60 -0.24 14.96
C PRO A 67 -2.52 0.66 14.16
N LEU A 68 -2.67 0.46 12.83
CA LEU A 68 -3.46 1.36 11.99
C LEU A 68 -4.96 1.02 12.01
N GLN A 69 -5.33 -0.20 12.42
CA GLN A 69 -6.72 -0.69 12.41
C GLN A 69 -7.74 0.27 13.04
N PRO A 70 -7.46 0.93 14.19
CA PRO A 70 -8.40 1.85 14.81
C PRO A 70 -8.67 3.10 13.97
N HIS A 71 -7.82 3.41 12.99
CA HIS A 71 -7.92 4.58 12.12
C HIS A 71 -8.53 4.28 10.75
N LEU A 72 -8.77 3.01 10.43
CA LEU A 72 -9.38 2.60 9.16
C LEU A 72 -10.87 2.95 9.15
N ASN A 73 -11.29 3.72 8.15
CA ASN A 73 -12.68 4.14 7.99
C ASN A 73 -13.28 3.54 6.71
N PRO A 74 -14.22 2.58 6.81
CA PRO A 74 -14.87 1.97 5.64
C PRO A 74 -15.60 2.98 4.74
N ALA A 75 -16.08 4.11 5.29
CA ALA A 75 -16.76 5.13 4.48
C ALA A 75 -15.83 5.79 3.46
N VAL A 76 -14.54 5.95 3.81
CA VAL A 76 -13.50 6.46 2.89
C VAL A 76 -13.31 5.48 1.73
N ALA A 77 -13.39 4.18 2.00
CA ALA A 77 -13.30 3.16 0.96
C ALA A 77 -14.47 3.27 -0.03
N GLU A 78 -15.71 3.37 0.47
CA GLU A 78 -16.89 3.49 -0.38
C GLU A 78 -16.85 4.74 -1.26
N GLU A 79 -16.50 5.88 -0.67
CA GLU A 79 -16.37 7.14 -1.38
C GLU A 79 -15.30 7.08 -2.49
N ALA A 80 -14.15 6.49 -2.18
CA ALA A 80 -13.09 6.27 -3.15
C ALA A 80 -13.50 5.34 -4.29
N ARG A 81 -14.21 4.24 -4.00
CA ARG A 81 -14.73 3.34 -5.05
C ARG A 81 -15.72 4.06 -5.95
N ASP A 82 -16.65 4.82 -5.37
CA ASP A 82 -17.66 5.55 -6.14
C ASP A 82 -17.03 6.65 -6.99
N LEU A 83 -16.02 7.34 -6.49
CA LEU A 83 -15.28 8.31 -7.29
C LEU A 83 -14.45 7.64 -8.40
N ALA A 84 -13.79 6.50 -8.13
CA ALA A 84 -13.07 5.73 -9.13
C ALA A 84 -13.97 5.22 -10.26
N ARG A 85 -15.14 4.65 -9.92
CA ARG A 85 -16.13 4.20 -10.91
C ARG A 85 -16.68 5.34 -11.76
N ARG A 86 -16.93 6.51 -11.16
CA ARG A 86 -17.34 7.72 -11.89
C ARG A 86 -16.27 8.20 -12.88
N ASN A 87 -15.00 7.92 -12.59
CA ASN A 87 -13.86 8.18 -13.47
C ASN A 87 -13.54 7.00 -14.41
N GLN A 88 -14.45 6.03 -14.54
CA GLN A 88 -14.34 4.90 -15.48
C GLN A 88 -13.14 3.97 -15.23
N LEU A 89 -12.64 3.91 -13.99
CA LEU A 89 -11.68 2.88 -13.59
C LEU A 89 -12.38 1.53 -13.56
N ASP A 90 -11.66 0.46 -13.93
CA ASP A 90 -12.17 -0.90 -13.76
C ASP A 90 -12.30 -1.27 -12.28
N ASP A 91 -13.01 -2.36 -11.97
CA ASP A 91 -13.28 -2.75 -10.57
C ASP A 91 -12.01 -3.02 -9.76
N GLY A 92 -10.97 -3.57 -10.39
CA GLY A 92 -9.69 -3.84 -9.73
C GLY A 92 -8.93 -2.55 -9.42
N GLN A 93 -8.91 -1.60 -10.36
CA GLN A 93 -8.35 -0.27 -10.16
C GLN A 93 -9.12 0.52 -9.10
N ALA A 94 -10.46 0.45 -9.14
CA ALA A 94 -11.32 1.12 -8.18
C ALA A 94 -11.10 0.60 -6.75
N GLU A 95 -10.97 -0.72 -6.59
CA GLU A 95 -10.66 -1.33 -5.28
C GLU A 95 -9.25 -0.98 -4.80
N ALA A 96 -8.25 -0.95 -5.69
CA ALA A 96 -6.90 -0.53 -5.32
C ALA A 96 -6.84 0.93 -4.86
N VAL A 97 -7.58 1.82 -5.54
CA VAL A 97 -7.73 3.23 -5.16
C VAL A 97 -8.43 3.36 -3.81
N ALA A 98 -9.45 2.55 -3.55
CA ALA A 98 -10.18 2.56 -2.29
C ALA A 98 -9.31 2.14 -1.09
N GLN A 99 -8.57 1.04 -1.23
CA GLN A 99 -7.63 0.61 -0.20
C GLN A 99 -6.53 1.67 0.03
N ALA A 100 -6.00 2.26 -1.04
CA ALA A 100 -5.02 3.33 -0.94
C ALA A 100 -5.55 4.58 -0.22
N ALA A 101 -6.78 5.00 -0.52
CA ALA A 101 -7.41 6.16 0.10
C ALA A 101 -7.64 5.96 1.60
N VAL A 102 -8.13 4.78 1.99
CA VAL A 102 -8.30 4.41 3.41
C VAL A 102 -6.96 4.49 4.14
N ILE A 103 -5.89 3.94 3.57
CA ILE A 103 -4.56 3.95 4.21
C ILE A 103 -4.05 5.39 4.38
N ALA A 104 -4.16 6.22 3.33
CA ALA A 104 -3.73 7.62 3.39
C ALA A 104 -4.47 8.42 4.46
N VAL A 105 -5.80 8.34 4.48
CA VAL A 105 -6.62 9.04 5.48
C VAL A 105 -6.36 8.51 6.89
N ALA A 106 -6.26 7.19 7.05
CA ALA A 106 -5.97 6.57 8.35
C ALA A 106 -4.63 7.05 8.90
N LEU A 107 -3.59 7.08 8.06
CA LEU A 107 -2.25 7.52 8.47
C LEU A 107 -2.22 9.02 8.82
N ALA A 108 -2.92 9.85 8.06
CA ALA A 108 -3.05 11.28 8.36
C ALA A 108 -3.78 11.52 9.69
N THR A 109 -4.90 10.82 9.90
CA THR A 109 -5.69 10.88 11.13
C THR A 109 -4.88 10.40 12.35
N ALA A 110 -4.13 9.30 12.18
CA ALA A 110 -3.28 8.73 13.22
C ALA A 110 -2.15 9.69 13.62
N ARG A 111 -1.48 10.32 12.65
CA ARG A 111 -0.42 11.32 12.90
C ARG A 111 -0.93 12.55 13.66
N GLN A 112 -2.21 12.90 13.50
CA GLN A 112 -2.85 14.04 14.17
C GLN A 112 -3.47 13.69 15.53
N ASN A 113 -3.44 12.42 15.96
CA ASN A 113 -4.18 11.92 17.13
C ASN A 113 -5.67 12.31 17.09
N ALA A 114 -6.24 12.45 15.89
CA ALA A 114 -7.61 12.89 15.72
C ALA A 114 -8.59 11.74 16.05
N PRO A 115 -9.74 12.03 16.68
CA PRO A 115 -10.74 11.01 16.97
C PRO A 115 -11.31 10.44 15.67
N VAL A 116 -11.25 9.12 15.54
CA VAL A 116 -11.74 8.40 14.37
C VAL A 116 -13.26 8.26 14.52
N GLY A 117 -14.03 9.02 13.74
CA GLY A 117 -15.48 9.09 13.90
C GLY A 117 -16.22 7.77 13.61
N ASN A 118 -15.70 6.95 12.69
CA ASN A 118 -16.35 5.70 12.28
C ASN A 118 -15.30 4.65 11.87
N SER A 119 -14.50 4.20 12.83
CA SER A 119 -13.50 3.14 12.61
C SER A 119 -14.18 1.79 12.38
N GLY A 120 -13.67 0.98 11.45
CA GLY A 120 -14.19 -0.36 11.19
C GLY A 120 -13.20 -1.24 10.44
N PRO A 121 -13.42 -2.56 10.42
CA PRO A 121 -12.56 -3.47 9.68
C PRO A 121 -12.63 -3.18 8.18
N VAL A 122 -11.46 -3.08 7.54
CA VAL A 122 -11.29 -2.97 6.09
C VAL A 122 -10.45 -4.15 5.62
N SER A 123 -10.89 -4.84 4.56
CA SER A 123 -10.12 -5.94 3.97
C SER A 123 -9.08 -5.38 3.00
N PHE A 124 -7.83 -5.84 3.11
CA PHE A 124 -6.73 -5.48 2.22
C PHE A 124 -6.33 -6.63 1.28
N THR A 125 -7.28 -7.51 0.97
CA THR A 125 -7.10 -8.64 0.05
C THR A 125 -7.41 -8.21 -1.38
N GLY A 126 -6.58 -8.61 -2.33
CA GLY A 126 -6.87 -8.44 -3.75
C GLY A 126 -7.83 -9.50 -4.30
N PRO A 127 -8.25 -9.40 -5.57
CA PRO A 127 -9.10 -10.38 -6.24
C PRO A 127 -8.37 -11.69 -6.62
N GLY A 128 -7.12 -11.89 -6.16
CA GLY A 128 -6.24 -12.99 -6.55
C GLY A 128 -6.48 -14.29 -5.79
N THR A 129 -5.71 -15.32 -6.15
CA THR A 129 -5.68 -16.59 -5.42
C THR A 129 -4.86 -16.43 -4.13
N ASP A 130 -4.98 -17.34 -3.15
CA ASP A 130 -4.16 -17.35 -1.90
C ASP A 130 -2.63 -17.55 -2.16
N ASP A 131 -2.14 -17.24 -3.36
CA ASP A 131 -0.71 -17.19 -3.71
C ASP A 131 -0.10 -15.85 -3.26
N TYR A 132 0.97 -15.96 -2.48
CA TYR A 132 1.82 -14.84 -2.06
C TYR A 132 2.27 -13.91 -3.20
N ARG A 133 2.41 -14.42 -4.44
CA ARG A 133 2.77 -13.59 -5.61
C ARG A 133 1.63 -12.70 -6.08
N ASP A 134 0.40 -13.20 -6.01
CA ASP A 134 -0.81 -12.42 -6.33
C ASP A 134 -0.98 -11.30 -5.30
N ASP A 135 -0.76 -11.64 -4.03
CA ASP A 135 -0.71 -10.69 -2.91
C ASP A 135 0.32 -9.58 -3.12
N ALA A 136 1.54 -9.93 -3.52
CA ALA A 136 2.60 -8.96 -3.79
C ALA A 136 2.24 -8.00 -4.93
N THR A 137 1.61 -8.55 -5.98
CA THR A 137 1.16 -7.78 -7.15
C THR A 137 0.03 -6.82 -6.77
N TRP A 138 -0.92 -7.31 -5.98
CA TRP A 138 -2.02 -6.50 -5.48
C TRP A 138 -1.52 -5.36 -4.59
N LEU A 139 -0.68 -5.66 -3.59
CA LEU A 139 -0.18 -4.63 -2.68
C LEU A 139 0.70 -3.61 -3.41
N ALA A 140 1.46 -4.01 -4.43
CA ALA A 140 2.18 -3.07 -5.29
C ALA A 140 1.22 -2.15 -6.09
N THR A 141 0.06 -2.66 -6.49
CA THR A 141 -0.98 -1.86 -7.18
C THR A 141 -1.60 -0.84 -6.21
N VAL A 142 -1.93 -1.25 -4.99
CA VAL A 142 -2.40 -0.35 -3.92
C VAL A 142 -1.34 0.70 -3.60
N ALA A 143 -0.08 0.31 -3.44
CA ALA A 143 1.01 1.24 -3.14
C ALA A 143 1.25 2.25 -4.27
N THR A 144 1.10 1.84 -5.54
CA THR A 144 1.13 2.75 -6.68
C THR A 144 -0.04 3.74 -6.63
N ALA A 145 -1.26 3.26 -6.36
CA ALA A 145 -2.43 4.13 -6.22
C ALA A 145 -2.29 5.12 -5.05
N TYR A 146 -1.71 4.70 -3.93
CA TYR A 146 -1.41 5.55 -2.77
C TYR A 146 -0.55 6.76 -3.14
N THR A 147 0.46 6.57 -4.00
CA THR A 147 1.34 7.67 -4.42
C THR A 147 0.82 8.48 -5.61
N GLU A 148 0.20 7.82 -6.57
CA GLU A 148 -0.05 8.40 -7.90
C GLU A 148 -1.51 8.80 -8.12
N SER A 149 -2.47 8.23 -7.38
CA SER A 149 -3.89 8.44 -7.66
C SER A 149 -4.33 9.87 -7.28
N PRO A 150 -4.89 10.65 -8.22
CA PRO A 150 -5.47 11.94 -7.89
C PRO A 150 -6.71 11.79 -6.99
N ILE A 151 -7.43 10.67 -7.08
CA ILE A 151 -8.61 10.39 -6.25
C ILE A 151 -8.20 10.26 -4.78
N VAL A 152 -7.09 9.59 -4.49
CA VAL A 152 -6.56 9.46 -3.13
C VAL A 152 -6.22 10.84 -2.56
N LYS A 153 -5.60 11.71 -3.37
CA LYS A 153 -5.27 13.08 -2.96
C LYS A 153 -6.51 13.92 -2.66
N THR A 154 -7.51 13.90 -3.56
CA THR A 154 -8.78 14.60 -3.34
C THR A 154 -9.45 14.17 -2.05
N ILE A 155 -9.56 12.86 -1.80
CA ILE A 155 -10.19 12.33 -0.57
C ILE A 155 -9.40 12.70 0.67
N LEU A 156 -8.07 12.67 0.60
CA LEU A 156 -7.21 13.05 1.72
C LEU A 156 -7.40 14.53 2.08
N GLU A 157 -7.45 15.41 1.08
CA GLU A 157 -7.68 16.86 1.24
C GLU A 157 -9.08 17.16 1.80
N GLU A 158 -10.12 16.47 1.31
CA GLU A 158 -11.51 16.63 1.78
C GLU A 158 -11.70 16.13 3.22
N THR A 159 -11.03 15.04 3.58
CA THR A 159 -11.15 14.43 4.93
C THR A 159 -10.24 15.13 5.94
N THR A 160 -9.15 15.75 5.49
CA THR A 160 -8.13 16.36 6.34
C THR A 160 -7.84 17.80 5.88
N PRO A 161 -8.81 18.73 6.00
CA PRO A 161 -8.68 20.08 5.46
C PRO A 161 -7.50 20.90 6.04
N ASP A 162 -6.93 20.47 7.17
CA ASP A 162 -5.76 21.09 7.82
C ASP A 162 -4.44 20.29 7.65
N ALA A 163 -4.43 19.20 6.88
CA ALA A 163 -3.17 18.49 6.57
C ALA A 163 -2.37 19.31 5.55
N GLU A 164 -1.37 20.06 6.02
CA GLU A 164 -0.39 20.69 5.13
C GLU A 164 0.21 19.65 4.16
N PRO A 165 0.40 20.00 2.88
CA PRO A 165 0.97 19.08 1.91
C PRO A 165 2.41 18.73 2.31
N ALA A 166 2.69 17.43 2.47
CA ALA A 166 4.05 16.94 2.65
C ALA A 166 4.86 17.25 1.38
N HIS A 167 5.90 18.08 1.55
CA HIS A 167 6.87 18.46 0.51
C HIS A 167 7.93 17.38 0.27
#